data_AF-A0A9E7AH94-F1
#
_entry.id   AF-A0A9E7AH94-F1
#
_cell.length_a   1.000
_cell.length_b   1.000
_cell.length_c   1.000
_cell.angle_alpha   90.00
_cell.angle_beta   90.00
_cell.angle_gamma   90.00
#
_symmetry.space_group_name_H-M   'P 1'
#
loop_
_entity.id
_entity.type
_entity.pdbx_description
1 polymer ?
#
loop_
_entity_poly.entity_id
_entity_poly.type
_entity_poly.pdbx_seq_one_letter_code
_entity_poly.pdbx_strand_id
1 'polypeptide(L)'
;MRHTSVSTSPTFTGQVCEVFHQATPAQGQRLAAHLIERLPACPTPEIACLGRTLRRWKDALDAYFDTGGASNGPTEAINGHYRAGQTRRQRLPQPHQLPTPNAPHRRRPRRLHPHPTLKSLIMRLLALGAF
;
A
#
# COMPACT_ATOMS: atom_id res chain seq x y z
N MET A 1 31.57 17.72 16.18
CA MET A 1 30.34 17.76 15.37
C MET A 1 30.50 18.88 14.34
N ARG A 2 30.83 18.54 13.08
CA ARG A 2 31.10 19.55 12.03
C ARG A 2 29.77 19.92 11.38
N HIS A 3 29.33 21.16 11.53
CA HIS A 3 28.24 21.71 10.73
C HIS A 3 28.74 21.85 9.29
N THR A 4 28.37 20.91 8.42
CA THR A 4 28.47 21.13 6.97
C THR A 4 27.41 22.16 6.63
N SER A 5 27.83 23.41 6.36
CA SER A 5 26.94 24.43 5.82
C SER A 5 26.31 23.85 4.56
N VAL A 6 24.99 23.63 4.61
CA VAL A 6 24.22 23.25 3.42
C VAL A 6 24.39 24.39 2.43
N SER A 7 25.03 24.11 1.30
CA SER A 7 25.07 25.05 0.18
C SER A 7 23.64 25.45 -0.15
N THR A 8 23.32 26.75 -0.05
CA THR A 8 22.03 27.36 -0.44
C THR A 8 21.82 27.39 -1.95
N SER A 9 22.45 26.47 -2.69
CA SER A 9 22.14 26.26 -4.09
C SER A 9 20.75 25.63 -4.17
N PRO A 10 19.81 26.19 -4.93
CA PRO A 10 18.48 25.59 -5.07
C PRO A 10 18.66 24.18 -5.62
N THR A 11 18.10 23.20 -4.90
CA THR A 11 18.04 21.80 -5.35
C THR A 11 17.30 21.75 -6.67
N PHE A 12 17.55 20.72 -7.49
CA PHE A 12 16.83 20.53 -8.75
C PHE A 12 15.30 20.65 -8.58
N THR A 13 14.77 20.08 -7.49
CA THR A 13 13.35 20.22 -7.10
C THR A 13 12.95 21.68 -6.87
N GLY A 14 13.76 22.47 -6.15
CA GLY A 14 13.50 23.90 -5.94
C GLY A 14 13.45 24.68 -7.24
N GLN A 15 14.38 24.43 -8.18
CA GLN A 15 14.39 25.07 -9.49
C GLN A 15 13.14 24.73 -10.31
N VAL A 16 12.67 23.49 -10.24
CA VAL A 16 11.41 23.08 -10.89
C VAL A 16 10.21 23.75 -10.21
N CYS A 17 10.19 23.83 -8.88
CA CYS A 17 9.14 24.54 -8.17
C CYS A 17 9.07 26.01 -8.58
N GLU A 18 10.21 26.69 -8.73
CA GLU A 18 10.25 28.10 -9.13
C GLU A 18 9.56 28.37 -10.47
N VAL A 19 9.52 27.42 -11.41
CA VAL A 19 8.79 27.54 -12.69
C VAL A 19 7.31 27.84 -12.46
N PHE A 20 6.70 27.18 -11.48
CA PHE A 20 5.26 27.23 -11.22
C PHE A 20 4.86 28.33 -10.22
N HIS A 21 5.80 28.85 -9.44
CA HIS A 21 5.55 29.88 -8.42
C HIS A 21 5.82 31.32 -8.89
N GLN A 22 5.99 31.55 -10.19
CA GLN A 22 6.20 32.89 -10.71
C GLN A 22 4.93 33.73 -10.67
N ALA A 23 5.10 35.03 -10.41
CA ALA A 23 4.00 35.99 -10.40
C ALA A 23 3.39 36.20 -11.79
N THR A 24 4.13 35.88 -12.86
CA THR A 24 3.65 36.02 -14.24
C THR A 24 3.89 34.76 -15.06
N PRO A 25 2.92 34.36 -15.92
CA PRO A 25 3.06 33.26 -16.88
C PRO A 25 4.35 33.32 -17.71
N ALA A 26 4.70 34.51 -18.21
CA ALA A 26 5.87 34.72 -19.06
C ALA A 26 7.20 34.44 -18.34
N GLN A 27 7.29 34.74 -17.03
CA GLN A 27 8.47 34.40 -16.24
C GLN A 27 8.57 32.88 -16.03
N GLY A 28 7.44 32.21 -15.74
CA GLY A 28 7.38 30.77 -15.61
C GLY A 28 7.81 30.04 -16.89
N GLN A 29 7.30 30.48 -18.05
CA GLN A 29 7.69 29.96 -19.38
C GLN A 29 9.19 30.14 -19.66
N ARG A 30 9.78 31.30 -19.32
CA ARG A 30 11.22 31.53 -19.48
C ARG A 30 12.07 30.59 -18.64
N LEU A 31 11.68 30.37 -17.37
CA LEU A 31 12.34 29.41 -16.48
C LEU A 31 12.17 27.97 -16.99
N ALA A 32 10.98 27.61 -17.47
CA ALA A 32 10.70 26.31 -18.05
C ALA A 32 11.60 26.03 -19.26
N ALA A 33 11.71 26.99 -20.19
CA ALA A 33 12.59 26.89 -21.36
C ALA A 33 14.05 26.69 -20.95
N HIS A 34 14.54 27.49 -20.00
CA HIS A 34 15.91 27.37 -19.49
C HIS A 34 16.19 26.00 -18.86
N LEU A 35 15.23 25.41 -18.14
CA LEU A 35 15.37 24.05 -17.61
C LEU A 35 15.36 22.99 -18.71
N ILE A 36 14.48 23.09 -19.71
CA ILE A 36 14.40 22.16 -20.84
C ILE A 36 15.70 22.11 -21.65
N GLU A 37 16.42 23.24 -21.73
CA GLU A 37 17.73 23.31 -22.37
C GLU A 37 18.83 22.66 -21.52
N ARG A 38 18.85 22.93 -20.22
CA ARG A 38 19.96 22.51 -19.32
C ARG A 38 19.87 21.07 -18.85
N LEU A 39 18.66 20.58 -18.55
CA LEU A 39 18.48 19.27 -17.91
C LEU A 39 19.04 18.08 -18.70
N PRO A 40 18.90 18.03 -20.04
CA PRO A 40 19.48 16.92 -20.82
C PRO A 40 21.00 16.80 -20.76
N ALA A 41 21.71 17.88 -20.39
CA ALA A 41 23.16 17.89 -20.22
C ALA A 41 23.61 17.53 -18.79
N CYS A 42 22.67 17.27 -17.88
CA CYS A 42 22.99 16.90 -16.51
C CYS A 42 23.75 15.55 -16.48
N PRO A 43 24.83 15.42 -15.69
CA PRO A 43 25.58 14.17 -15.57
C PRO A 43 24.79 13.05 -14.87
N THR A 44 23.71 13.38 -14.15
CA THR A 44 22.81 12.40 -13.54
C THR A 44 21.81 11.88 -14.58
N PRO A 45 21.86 10.59 -14.94
CA PRO A 45 21.12 10.06 -16.08
C PRO A 45 19.58 10.16 -15.92
N GLU A 46 19.07 10.05 -14.69
CA GLU A 46 17.65 10.21 -14.38
C GLU A 46 17.16 11.64 -14.67
N ILE A 47 17.96 12.64 -14.29
CA ILE A 47 17.65 14.06 -14.54
C ILE A 47 17.76 14.37 -16.03
N ALA A 48 18.76 13.83 -16.72
CA ALA A 48 18.89 13.98 -18.18
C ALA A 48 17.71 13.36 -18.93
N CYS A 49 17.22 12.19 -18.48
CA CYS A 49 16.03 11.55 -19.03
C CYS A 49 14.76 12.38 -18.82
N LEU A 50 14.60 12.94 -17.62
CA LEU A 50 13.52 13.87 -17.31
C LEU A 50 13.59 15.11 -18.22
N GLY A 51 14.77 15.71 -18.41
CA GLY A 51 14.96 16.83 -19.32
C GLY A 51 14.54 16.53 -20.75
N ARG A 52 14.88 15.34 -21.28
CA ARG A 52 14.43 14.89 -22.61
C ARG A 52 12.93 14.71 -22.69
N THR A 53 12.32 14.22 -21.61
CA THR A 53 10.86 14.08 -21.51
C THR A 53 10.20 15.45 -21.52
N LEU A 54 10.63 16.37 -20.66
CA LEU A 54 10.10 17.74 -20.61
C LEU A 54 10.22 18.45 -21.96
N ARG A 55 11.33 18.25 -22.68
CA ARG A 55 11.50 18.79 -24.04
C ARG A 55 10.43 18.30 -25.02
N ARG A 56 10.06 17.01 -24.95
CA ARG A 56 9.01 16.43 -25.80
C ARG A 56 7.62 16.98 -25.45
N TRP A 57 7.41 17.32 -24.19
CA TRP A 57 6.13 17.82 -23.67
C TRP A 57 6.09 19.35 -23.50
N LYS A 58 7.02 20.08 -24.14
CA LYS A 58 7.14 21.53 -24.00
C LYS A 58 5.82 22.25 -24.26
N ASP A 59 5.14 21.93 -25.36
CA ASP A 59 3.90 22.63 -25.73
C ASP A 59 2.79 22.41 -24.67
N ALA A 60 2.73 21.22 -24.08
CA ALA A 60 1.81 20.93 -22.98
C ALA A 60 2.20 21.64 -21.68
N LEU A 61 3.51 21.79 -21.42
CA LEU A 61 4.03 22.55 -20.29
C LEU A 61 3.75 24.05 -20.45
N ASP A 62 3.85 24.59 -21.67
CA ASP A 62 3.54 25.99 -21.94
C ASP A 62 2.04 26.25 -21.78
N ALA A 63 1.19 25.32 -22.25
CA ALA A 63 -0.27 25.42 -22.10
C ALA A 63 -0.75 25.45 -20.64
N TYR A 64 0.01 24.90 -19.69
CA TYR A 64 -0.30 25.04 -18.25
C TYR A 64 -0.43 26.51 -17.85
N PHE A 65 0.46 27.36 -18.36
CA PHE A 65 0.46 28.79 -18.03
C PHE A 65 -0.73 29.54 -18.62
N ASP A 66 -1.29 29.05 -19.73
CA ASP A 66 -2.49 29.59 -20.36
C ASP A 66 -3.77 29.29 -19.54
N THR A 67 -3.74 28.23 -18.71
CA THR A 67 -4.88 27.86 -17.84
C THR A 67 -5.00 28.71 -16.57
N GLY A 68 -4.09 29.67 -16.35
CA GLY A 68 -4.04 30.44 -15.10
C GLY A 68 -3.52 29.63 -13.91
N GLY A 69 -2.71 28.59 -14.16
CA GLY A 69 -2.08 27.79 -13.11
C GLY A 69 -2.97 26.70 -12.51
N ALA A 70 -3.79 26.04 -13.33
CA ALA A 70 -4.66 24.95 -12.86
C ALA A 70 -3.86 23.89 -12.10
N SER A 71 -4.24 23.60 -10.86
CA SER A 71 -3.49 22.68 -10.00
C SER A 71 -4.04 21.25 -10.07
N ASN A 72 -3.17 20.27 -9.81
CA ASN A 72 -3.56 18.87 -9.68
C ASN A 72 -4.25 18.55 -8.33
N GLY A 73 -4.47 19.56 -7.47
CA GLY A 73 -4.95 19.38 -6.10
C GLY A 73 -6.24 18.56 -5.98
N PRO A 74 -7.31 18.83 -6.76
CA PRO A 74 -8.54 18.02 -6.71
C PRO A 74 -8.31 16.55 -7.08
N THR A 75 -7.52 16.28 -8.12
CA THR A 75 -7.18 14.92 -8.55
C THR A 75 -6.31 14.22 -7.49
N GLU A 76 -5.37 14.93 -6.88
CA GLU A 76 -4.55 14.41 -5.79
C GLU A 76 -5.37 14.10 -4.54
N ALA A 77 -6.36 14.94 -4.19
CA ALA A 77 -7.27 14.69 -3.08
C ALA A 77 -8.06 13.38 -3.30
N ILE A 78 -8.59 13.17 -4.50
CA ILE A 78 -9.30 11.92 -4.86
C ILE A 78 -8.37 10.72 -4.78
N ASN A 79 -7.17 10.81 -5.37
CA ASN A 79 -6.18 9.73 -5.35
C ASN A 79 -5.69 9.42 -3.93
N GLY A 80 -5.58 10.44 -3.09
CA GLY A 80 -5.26 10.33 -1.67
C GLY A 80 -6.35 9.57 -0.91
N HIS A 81 -7.62 9.92 -1.13
CA HIS A 81 -8.76 9.20 -0.56
C HIS A 81 -8.79 7.72 -0.98
N TYR A 82 -8.55 7.43 -2.27
CA TYR A 82 -8.48 6.06 -2.76
C TYR A 82 -7.38 5.26 -2.07
N ARG A 83 -6.15 5.80 -2.02
CA ARG A 83 -5.02 5.15 -1.33
C ARG A 83 -5.26 4.98 0.18
N ALA A 84 -5.83 5.98 0.84
CA ALA A 84 -6.17 5.90 2.26
C ALA A 84 -7.28 4.86 2.54
N GLY A 85 -8.24 4.69 1.62
CA GLY A 85 -9.25 3.63 1.68
C GLY A 85 -8.69 2.23 1.44
N GLN A 86 -7.63 2.10 0.63
CA GLN A 86 -6.94 0.82 0.42
C GLN A 86 -6.18 0.35 1.68
N THR A 87 -5.53 1.26 2.41
CA THR A 87 -4.86 0.93 3.68
C THR A 87 -5.86 0.76 4.82
N ARG A 88 -6.93 1.57 4.85
CA ARG A 88 -8.06 1.42 5.75
C ARG A 88 -9.12 0.52 5.11
N ARG A 89 -8.80 -0.77 4.90
CA ARG A 89 -9.84 -1.79 4.72
C ARG A 89 -10.73 -1.73 5.96
N GLN A 90 -11.84 -0.99 5.87
CA GLN A 90 -12.90 -1.10 6.85
C GLN A 90 -13.29 -2.57 6.82
N ARG A 91 -12.90 -3.30 7.87
CA ARG A 91 -13.36 -4.66 8.07
C ARG A 91 -14.86 -4.54 8.17
N LEU A 92 -15.56 -4.90 7.08
CA LEU A 92 -17.00 -4.93 7.05
C LEU A 92 -17.43 -5.73 8.30
N PRO A 93 -18.40 -5.23 9.11
CA PRO A 93 -18.92 -6.00 10.22
C PRO A 93 -19.25 -7.39 9.71
N GLN A 94 -18.81 -8.43 10.41
CA GLN A 94 -19.13 -9.78 9.98
C GLN A 94 -20.67 -9.87 9.88
N PRO A 95 -21.23 -10.28 8.72
CA PRO A 95 -22.64 -10.59 8.66
C PRO A 95 -22.90 -11.64 9.73
N HIS A 96 -23.90 -11.39 10.57
CA HIS A 96 -24.26 -12.33 11.62
C HIS A 96 -24.62 -13.64 10.91
N GLN A 97 -23.92 -14.72 11.26
CA GLN A 97 -24.22 -16.02 10.65
C GLN A 97 -25.67 -16.36 10.97
N LEU A 98 -26.45 -16.65 9.93
CA LEU A 98 -27.80 -17.18 10.10
C LEU A 98 -27.69 -18.46 10.94
N PRO A 99 -28.60 -18.71 11.89
CA PRO A 99 -28.63 -19.94 12.64
C PRO A 99 -28.59 -21.13 11.66
N THR A 100 -27.61 -22.01 11.81
CA THR A 100 -27.56 -23.22 10.99
C THR A 100 -28.84 -24.03 11.23
N PRO A 101 -29.55 -24.47 10.17
CA PRO A 101 -30.68 -25.37 10.34
C PRO A 101 -30.21 -26.61 11.11
N ASN A 102 -30.88 -26.95 12.21
CA ASN A 102 -30.51 -28.09 13.04
C ASN A 102 -30.40 -29.36 12.16
N ALA A 103 -29.21 -29.94 12.09
CA ALA A 103 -29.01 -31.19 11.38
C ALA A 103 -29.87 -32.28 12.04
N PRO A 104 -30.57 -33.14 11.28
CA PRO A 104 -31.43 -34.16 11.85
C PRO A 104 -30.60 -35.10 12.75
N HIS A 105 -30.91 -35.09 14.04
CA HIS A 105 -30.24 -35.91 15.05
C HIS A 105 -30.44 -37.40 14.76
N ARG A 106 -29.48 -38.04 14.08
CA ARG A 106 -29.40 -39.51 14.00
C ARG A 106 -29.02 -40.08 15.37
N ARG A 107 -30.03 -40.54 16.13
CA ARG A 107 -29.83 -41.32 17.36
C ARG A 107 -29.11 -42.63 17.02
N ARG A 108 -27.85 -42.78 17.42
CA ARG A 108 -27.15 -44.08 17.38
C ARG A 108 -27.65 -44.96 18.55
N PRO A 109 -28.04 -46.23 18.32
CA PRO A 109 -28.43 -47.12 19.41
C PRO A 109 -27.20 -47.45 20.27
N ARG A 110 -27.34 -47.25 21.59
CA ARG A 110 -26.30 -47.51 22.60
C ARG A 110 -26.14 -49.03 22.77
N ARG A 111 -24.96 -49.58 22.46
CA ARG A 111 -24.60 -50.95 22.86
C ARG A 111 -24.25 -50.95 24.34
N LEU A 112 -25.02 -51.67 25.16
CA LEU A 112 -24.63 -51.98 26.53
C LEU A 112 -23.46 -52.95 26.50
N HIS A 113 -22.35 -52.61 27.16
CA HIS A 113 -21.25 -53.53 27.42
C HIS A 113 -21.44 -54.19 28.80
N PRO A 114 -21.28 -55.53 28.93
CA PRO A 114 -21.24 -56.19 30.23
C PRO A 114 -19.98 -55.78 31.03
N HIS A 115 -20.15 -55.56 32.33
CA HIS A 115 -19.17 -54.95 33.24
C HIS A 115 -18.02 -55.92 33.63
N PRO A 116 -16.76 -55.43 33.77
CA PRO A 116 -15.59 -56.26 34.07
C PRO A 116 -15.44 -56.55 35.58
N THR A 117 -16.09 -57.60 36.08
CA THR A 117 -15.74 -58.20 37.39
C THR A 117 -15.23 -59.64 37.29
N LEU A 118 -15.26 -60.23 36.08
CA LEU A 118 -14.70 -61.56 35.81
C LEU A 118 -13.17 -61.59 35.67
N LYS A 119 -12.52 -60.46 35.36
CA LYS A 119 -11.05 -60.38 35.19
C LYS A 119 -10.28 -60.55 36.53
N SER A 120 -10.93 -60.31 37.66
CA SER A 120 -10.31 -60.43 38.99
C SER A 120 -10.18 -61.88 39.46
N LEU A 121 -11.11 -62.77 39.05
CA LEU A 121 -11.07 -64.19 39.42
C LEU A 121 -10.00 -64.97 38.63
N ILE A 122 -9.85 -64.67 37.33
CA ILE A 122 -8.85 -65.32 36.46
C ILE A 122 -7.42 -64.93 36.86
N MET A 123 -7.19 -63.66 37.25
CA MET A 123 -5.88 -63.22 37.74
C MET A 123 -5.53 -63.79 39.13
N ARG A 124 -6.52 -64.15 39.97
CA ARG A 124 -6.27 -64.89 41.22
C ARG A 124 -5.91 -66.35 41.01
N LEU A 125 -6.44 -66.99 39.96
CA LEU A 125 -6.09 -68.38 39.63
C LEU A 125 -4.65 -68.50 39.11
N LEU A 126 -4.15 -67.50 38.37
CA LEU A 126 -2.76 -67.46 37.88
C LEU A 126 -1.71 -67.13 38.98
N ALA A 127 -2.13 -66.59 40.14
CA ALA A 127 -1.25 -66.23 41.26
C ALA A 127 -1.04 -67.38 42.28
N LEU A 128 -1.81 -68.47 42.19
CA LEU A 128 -1.60 -69.72 42.91
C LEU A 128 -0.95 -70.71 41.92
N GLY A 129 0.37 -70.65 41.82
CA GLY A 129 1.18 -71.28 40.77
C GLY A 129 0.80 -72.71 40.37
N ALA A 130 -0.04 -72.82 39.35
CA ALA A 130 -0.21 -73.99 38.51
C ALA A 130 0.10 -73.56 37.07
N PHE A 131 1.25 -73.99 36.55
CA PHE A 131 1.54 -73.97 35.12
C PHE A 131 0.83 -75.16 34.46
#